data_AF-A0AAJ7PD01-F1
#
_entry.id   AF-A0AAJ7PD01-F1
#
_cell.length_a   1.000
_cell.length_b   1.000
_cell.length_c   1.000
_cell.angle_alpha   90.00
_cell.angle_beta   90.00
_cell.angle_gamma   90.00
#
_symmetry.space_group_name_H-M   'P 1'
#
loop_
_entity.id
_entity.type
_entity.pdbx_description
1 polymer ?
#
loop_
_entity_poly.entity_id
_entity_poly.type
_entity_poly.pdbx_seq_one_letter_code
_entity_poly.pdbx_strand_id
1 'polypeptide(L)'
;MGCTHSKKKSKGKKGEKTQKDKSRQDEGDKRASAEQDVCLEKQLERFEWQLRILKEVLSANGNPERAELLKDHADEDVCALVLSILDKVKTETTADLNVLHEQRSKTATEEHERRVEELQKKHEQEKNQLTEKFHAAENILKGKVEELTAELQVYNELKRRVEESTFKKDLQRNIQAHGSPGAFWESEQESLLFVIEMKNERVQEQSRKLQQMDDLVEKNLSLEDQIIHILQQNEDLRVRIDNCQTLIQQLSKEQQDMKVALERQVAINQNLSQEKEQLMFKLRHRDSCPTIHLPTMVQEIAPR
;
A
#
# COMPACT_ATOMS: atom_id res chain seq x y z
N MET A 1 34.46 -12.71 22.97
CA MET A 1 33.99 -14.01 22.43
C MET A 1 35.07 -14.48 21.47
N GLY A 2 36.19 -15.10 21.86
CA GLY A 2 36.36 -16.25 22.76
C GLY A 2 36.60 -17.51 21.90
N CYS A 3 37.65 -18.28 22.22
CA CYS A 3 38.12 -19.56 21.64
C CYS A 3 39.16 -19.43 20.50
N THR A 4 40.49 -19.48 20.67
CA THR A 4 41.47 -20.42 21.30
C THR A 4 41.56 -21.85 20.73
N HIS A 5 42.64 -22.06 19.96
CA HIS A 5 43.61 -23.18 19.92
C HIS A 5 43.17 -24.65 20.06
N SER A 6 43.75 -25.52 19.21
CA SER A 6 44.50 -26.70 19.70
C SER A 6 45.43 -27.33 18.65
N LYS A 7 46.74 -27.21 18.90
CA LYS A 7 47.79 -28.13 18.43
C LYS A 7 47.72 -29.40 19.28
N LYS A 8 47.83 -30.59 18.67
CA LYS A 8 48.16 -31.83 19.39
C LYS A 8 49.30 -32.56 18.70
N LYS A 9 50.50 -32.40 19.28
CA LYS A 9 51.61 -33.36 19.21
C LYS A 9 51.31 -34.49 20.19
N SER A 10 51.56 -35.74 19.81
CA SER A 10 51.82 -36.81 20.77
C SER A 10 53.10 -37.54 20.39
N LYS A 11 53.92 -37.82 21.41
CA LYS A 11 55.25 -38.40 21.34
C LYS A 11 55.36 -39.37 22.52
N GLY A 12 55.86 -40.58 22.26
CA GLY A 12 56.38 -41.53 23.27
C GLY A 12 55.51 -42.77 23.50
N LYS A 13 56.04 -43.94 23.89
CA LYS A 13 57.42 -44.39 24.08
C LYS A 13 57.39 -45.90 24.42
N LYS A 14 58.34 -46.67 23.85
CA LYS A 14 59.07 -47.85 24.38
C LYS A 14 58.35 -49.07 25.01
N GLY A 15 58.70 -50.25 24.49
CA GLY A 15 58.73 -51.54 25.19
C GLY A 15 59.74 -52.52 24.54
N GLU A 16 60.85 -52.78 25.25
CA GLU A 16 61.89 -53.82 25.05
C GLU A 16 61.30 -55.26 25.16
N LYS A 17 61.87 -56.40 24.70
CA LYS A 17 63.26 -56.87 24.68
C LYS A 17 63.38 -58.16 23.81
N THR A 18 64.47 -58.23 23.05
CA THR A 18 65.33 -59.36 22.62
C THR A 18 64.93 -60.83 22.83
N GLN A 19 65.14 -61.64 21.78
CA GLN A 19 65.93 -62.88 21.86
C GLN A 19 66.74 -63.10 20.56
N LYS A 20 67.93 -63.66 20.73
CA LYS A 20 69.10 -63.64 19.85
C LYS A 20 69.30 -65.05 19.31
N ASP A 21 69.47 -65.23 18.00
CA ASP A 21 70.40 -66.27 17.55
C ASP A 21 71.08 -65.98 16.21
N LYS A 22 72.31 -66.47 16.15
CA LYS A 22 73.40 -66.14 15.22
C LYS A 22 73.16 -66.69 13.81
N SER A 23 73.71 -66.02 12.79
CA SER A 23 74.91 -66.51 12.08
C SER A 23 75.11 -65.84 10.70
N ARG A 24 76.26 -65.18 10.58
CA ARG A 24 77.16 -65.07 9.40
C ARG A 24 76.70 -64.32 8.14
N GLN A 25 77.48 -63.28 7.86
CA GLN A 25 77.91 -62.78 6.54
C GLN A 25 76.81 -62.38 5.55
N ASP A 26 76.63 -61.07 5.34
CA ASP A 26 76.91 -60.52 4.01
C ASP A 26 77.10 -59.00 4.03
N GLU A 27 78.21 -58.54 3.43
CA GLU A 27 78.52 -57.13 3.12
C GLU A 27 77.70 -56.67 1.89
N GLY A 28 76.41 -57.01 1.85
CA GLY A 28 75.51 -56.76 0.72
C GLY A 28 74.44 -55.68 0.96
N ASP A 29 74.11 -55.39 2.22
CA ASP A 29 72.90 -54.61 2.56
C ASP A 29 73.10 -53.08 2.61
N LYS A 30 74.36 -52.59 2.62
CA LYS A 30 74.65 -51.15 2.58
C LYS A 30 74.47 -50.53 1.19
N ARG A 31 74.57 -51.33 0.11
CA ARG A 31 74.38 -50.83 -1.26
C ARG A 31 72.90 -50.67 -1.62
N ALA A 32 72.04 -51.58 -1.15
CA ALA A 32 70.60 -51.48 -1.38
C ALA A 32 69.97 -50.26 -0.66
N SER A 33 70.39 -49.96 0.58
CA SER A 33 69.92 -48.77 1.31
C SER A 33 70.43 -47.45 0.70
N ALA A 34 71.68 -47.40 0.22
CA ALA A 34 72.24 -46.21 -0.42
C ALA A 34 71.62 -45.95 -1.80
N GLU A 35 71.31 -46.99 -2.57
CA GLU A 35 70.58 -46.88 -3.84
C GLU A 35 69.12 -46.44 -3.63
N GLN A 36 68.50 -46.85 -2.52
CA GLN A 36 67.14 -46.44 -2.16
C GLN A 36 67.09 -44.99 -1.63
N ASP A 37 68.09 -44.54 -0.86
CA ASP A 37 68.23 -43.12 -0.45
C ASP A 37 68.50 -42.20 -1.65
N VAL A 38 69.37 -42.61 -2.58
CA VAL A 38 69.62 -41.86 -3.83
C VAL A 38 68.37 -41.80 -4.73
N CYS A 39 67.51 -42.82 -4.68
CA CYS A 39 66.23 -42.82 -5.39
C CYS A 39 65.25 -41.80 -4.79
N LEU A 40 65.16 -41.73 -3.46
CA LEU A 40 64.30 -40.79 -2.74
C LEU A 40 64.78 -39.33 -2.86
N GLU A 41 66.09 -39.08 -2.82
CA GLU A 41 66.68 -37.75 -2.98
C GLU A 41 66.40 -37.17 -4.38
N LYS A 42 66.56 -37.97 -5.43
CA LYS A 42 66.16 -37.59 -6.80
C LYS A 42 64.67 -37.35 -6.94
N GLN A 43 63.85 -38.04 -6.17
CA GLN A 43 62.40 -37.84 -6.15
C GLN A 43 62.03 -36.53 -5.43
N LEU A 44 62.74 -36.18 -4.35
CA LEU A 44 62.58 -34.90 -3.67
C LEU A 44 63.00 -33.72 -4.55
N GLU A 45 64.14 -33.80 -5.23
CA GLU A 45 64.59 -32.77 -6.18
C GLU A 45 63.56 -32.52 -7.30
N ARG A 46 62.91 -33.59 -7.78
CA ARG A 46 61.80 -33.49 -8.74
C ARG A 46 60.62 -32.73 -8.16
N PHE A 47 60.16 -33.07 -6.95
CA PHE A 47 59.05 -32.36 -6.32
C PHE A 47 59.37 -30.89 -6.02
N GLU A 48 60.60 -30.58 -5.58
CA GLU A 48 61.04 -29.20 -5.35
C GLU A 48 61.08 -28.38 -6.64
N TRP A 49 61.53 -28.99 -7.73
CA TRP A 49 61.52 -28.37 -9.05
C TRP A 49 60.09 -28.14 -9.56
N GLN A 50 59.21 -29.14 -9.44
CA GLN A 50 57.77 -29.01 -9.79
C GLN A 50 57.10 -27.87 -9.00
N LEU A 51 57.36 -27.78 -7.69
CA LEU A 51 56.82 -26.71 -6.85
C LEU A 51 57.32 -25.31 -7.25
N ARG A 52 58.55 -25.19 -7.75
CA ARG A 52 59.11 -23.93 -8.22
C ARG A 52 58.41 -23.43 -9.48
N ILE A 53 58.28 -24.31 -10.48
CA ILE A 53 57.58 -23.99 -11.74
C ILE A 53 56.11 -23.65 -11.48
N LEU A 54 55.42 -24.40 -10.62
CA LEU A 54 54.03 -24.11 -10.25
C LEU A 54 53.87 -22.73 -9.59
N LYS A 55 54.81 -22.31 -8.74
CA LYS A 55 54.77 -20.97 -8.13
C LYS A 55 54.95 -19.85 -9.16
N GLU A 56 55.84 -20.05 -10.13
CA GLU A 56 56.07 -19.08 -11.20
C GLU A 56 54.84 -18.96 -12.10
N VAL A 57 54.21 -20.08 -12.46
CA VAL A 57 52.95 -20.12 -13.24
C VAL A 57 51.80 -19.42 -12.53
N LEU A 58 51.65 -19.64 -11.22
CA LEU A 58 50.61 -18.95 -10.43
C LEU A 58 50.86 -17.44 -10.31
N SER A 59 52.12 -17.00 -10.43
CA SER A 59 52.51 -15.58 -10.32
C SER A 59 52.52 -14.85 -11.66
N ALA A 60 52.63 -15.56 -12.77
CA ALA A 60 52.65 -15.01 -14.12
C ALA A 60 51.33 -14.31 -14.47
N ASN A 61 51.39 -13.26 -15.29
CA ASN A 61 50.28 -12.34 -15.53
C ASN A 61 49.75 -12.48 -16.96
N GLY A 62 49.32 -13.69 -17.32
CA GLY A 62 48.72 -13.97 -18.62
C GLY A 62 48.70 -15.43 -18.97
N ASN A 63 47.69 -15.85 -19.75
CA ASN A 63 47.58 -17.23 -20.21
C ASN A 63 48.76 -17.70 -21.11
N PRO A 64 49.31 -16.88 -22.05
CA PRO A 64 50.41 -17.35 -22.89
C PRO A 64 51.73 -17.49 -22.11
N GLU A 65 51.99 -16.60 -21.15
CA GLU A 65 53.16 -16.67 -20.26
C GLU A 65 53.11 -17.93 -19.36
N ARG A 66 51.93 -18.25 -18.84
CA ARG A 66 51.68 -19.46 -18.05
C ARG A 66 51.84 -20.75 -18.86
N ALA A 67 51.41 -20.74 -20.11
CA ALA A 67 51.52 -21.91 -21.01
C ALA A 67 52.98 -22.20 -21.40
N GLU A 68 53.79 -21.16 -21.63
CA GLU A 68 55.21 -21.33 -21.96
C GLU A 68 56.01 -21.90 -20.76
N LEU A 69 55.74 -21.43 -19.54
CA LEU A 69 56.38 -21.93 -18.32
C LEU A 69 56.07 -23.40 -18.00
N LEU A 70 54.93 -23.91 -18.46
CA LEU A 70 54.51 -25.30 -18.25
C LEU A 70 55.04 -26.29 -19.30
N LYS A 71 55.60 -25.78 -20.41
CA LYS A 71 56.06 -26.59 -21.55
C LYS A 71 57.27 -27.47 -21.23
N ASP A 72 58.13 -27.00 -20.32
CA ASP A 72 59.34 -27.72 -19.91
C ASP A 72 59.09 -28.67 -18.71
N HIS A 73 57.86 -28.73 -18.20
CA HIS A 73 57.51 -29.53 -17.02
C HIS A 73 57.55 -31.04 -17.29
N ALA A 74 58.24 -31.79 -16.44
CA ALA A 74 58.44 -33.23 -16.60
C ALA A 74 57.17 -34.09 -16.38
N ASP A 75 56.09 -33.50 -15.88
CA ASP A 75 54.83 -34.17 -15.55
C ASP A 75 53.68 -33.50 -16.32
N GLU A 76 53.20 -34.21 -17.34
CA GLU A 76 52.20 -33.73 -18.30
C GLU A 76 50.80 -33.66 -17.67
N ASP A 77 50.48 -34.57 -16.75
CA ASP A 77 49.18 -34.64 -16.07
C ASP A 77 49.00 -33.42 -15.13
N VAL A 78 50.06 -33.04 -14.43
CA VAL A 78 50.07 -31.83 -13.58
C VAL A 78 49.87 -30.56 -14.41
N CYS A 79 50.52 -30.46 -15.57
CA CYS A 79 50.35 -29.31 -16.47
C CYS A 79 48.93 -29.19 -17.02
N ALA A 80 48.35 -30.32 -17.46
CA ALA A 80 46.99 -30.37 -17.95
C ALA A 80 45.99 -29.95 -16.86
N LEU A 81 46.18 -30.41 -15.63
CA LEU A 81 45.34 -30.04 -14.49
C LEU A 81 45.43 -28.54 -14.16
N VAL A 82 46.63 -27.97 -14.14
CA VAL A 82 46.84 -26.54 -13.84
C VAL A 82 46.21 -25.66 -14.91
N LEU A 83 46.41 -25.97 -16.19
CA LEU A 83 45.77 -25.24 -17.30
C LEU A 83 44.24 -25.33 -17.23
N SER A 84 43.71 -26.51 -16.89
CA SER A 84 42.26 -26.71 -16.70
C SER A 84 41.70 -25.89 -15.54
N ILE A 85 42.39 -25.85 -14.39
CA ILE A 85 41.98 -25.03 -13.24
C ILE A 85 42.04 -23.54 -13.59
N LEU A 86 43.08 -23.08 -14.27
CA LEU A 86 43.22 -21.69 -14.68
C LEU A 86 42.13 -21.26 -15.67
N ASP A 87 41.80 -22.14 -16.63
CA ASP A 87 40.69 -21.89 -17.56
C ASP A 87 39.34 -21.88 -16.84
N LYS A 88 39.13 -22.79 -15.88
CA LYS A 88 37.92 -22.81 -15.05
C LYS A 88 37.78 -21.56 -14.19
N VAL A 89 38.85 -21.13 -13.51
CA VAL A 89 38.85 -19.89 -12.71
C VAL A 89 38.60 -18.68 -13.60
N LYS A 90 39.22 -18.63 -14.78
CA LYS A 90 39.01 -17.54 -15.73
C LYS A 90 37.56 -17.49 -16.20
N THR A 91 37.01 -18.62 -16.64
CA THR A 91 35.63 -18.71 -17.13
C THR A 91 34.62 -18.34 -16.03
N GLU A 92 34.79 -18.87 -14.81
CA GLU A 92 33.97 -18.55 -13.64
C GLU A 92 34.07 -17.06 -13.26
N THR A 93 35.29 -16.51 -13.17
CA THR A 93 35.51 -15.08 -12.88
C THR A 93 34.90 -14.19 -13.96
N THR A 94 35.02 -14.55 -15.23
CA THR A 94 34.38 -13.79 -16.32
C THR A 94 32.86 -13.89 -16.27
N ALA A 95 32.30 -15.04 -15.90
CA ALA A 95 30.87 -15.20 -15.73
C ALA A 95 30.34 -14.33 -14.58
N ASP A 96 31.02 -14.35 -13.42
CA ASP A 96 30.67 -13.51 -12.27
C ASP A 96 30.74 -12.01 -12.58
N LEU A 97 31.80 -11.58 -13.26
CA LEU A 97 31.93 -10.18 -13.71
C LEU A 97 30.84 -9.79 -14.70
N ASN A 98 30.46 -10.69 -15.61
CA ASN A 98 29.36 -10.45 -16.55
C ASN A 98 28.02 -10.32 -15.82
N VAL A 99 27.73 -11.18 -14.85
CA VAL A 99 26.51 -11.10 -14.03
C VAL A 99 26.46 -9.79 -13.25
N LEU A 100 27.57 -9.40 -12.61
CA LEU A 100 27.66 -8.12 -11.88
C LEU A 100 27.49 -6.92 -12.81
N HIS A 101 28.10 -6.95 -14.00
CA HIS A 101 27.96 -5.90 -14.99
C HIS A 101 26.52 -5.79 -15.50
N GLU A 102 25.88 -6.92 -15.82
CA GLU A 102 24.49 -6.97 -16.25
C GLU A 102 23.55 -6.45 -15.16
N GLN A 103 23.75 -6.86 -13.91
CA GLN A 103 22.97 -6.35 -12.77
C GLN A 103 23.17 -4.85 -12.59
N ARG A 104 24.41 -4.36 -12.61
CA ARG A 104 24.71 -2.93 -12.49
C ARG A 104 24.08 -2.13 -13.63
N SER A 105 24.16 -2.63 -14.86
CA SER A 105 23.54 -2.02 -16.03
C SER A 105 22.02 -1.91 -15.85
N LYS A 106 21.36 -3.01 -15.46
CA LYS A 106 19.91 -3.04 -15.19
C LYS A 106 19.49 -2.05 -14.11
N THR A 107 20.20 -2.03 -12.98
CA THR A 107 19.88 -1.06 -11.91
C THR A 107 20.06 0.39 -12.36
N ALA A 108 21.08 0.68 -13.17
CA ALA A 108 21.32 2.01 -13.69
C ALA A 108 20.23 2.45 -14.70
N THR A 109 19.77 1.53 -15.57
CA THR A 109 18.67 1.81 -16.50
C THR A 109 17.37 2.04 -15.75
N GLU A 110 17.03 1.20 -14.76
CA GLU A 110 15.83 1.34 -13.94
C GLU A 110 15.84 2.65 -13.11
N GLU A 111 17.00 3.05 -12.58
CA GLU A 111 17.13 4.36 -11.91
C GLU A 111 16.95 5.53 -12.86
N HIS A 112 17.52 5.43 -14.06
CA HIS A 112 17.38 6.48 -15.07
C HIS A 112 15.93 6.63 -15.51
N GLU A 113 15.24 5.53 -15.81
CA GLU A 113 13.82 5.50 -16.17
C GLU A 113 12.97 6.11 -15.06
N ARG A 114 13.19 5.73 -13.79
CA ARG A 114 12.49 6.34 -12.64
C ARG A 114 12.68 7.85 -12.56
N ARG A 115 13.92 8.33 -12.71
CA ARG A 115 14.21 9.78 -12.69
C ARG A 115 13.53 10.51 -13.85
N VAL A 116 13.47 9.90 -15.04
CA VAL A 116 12.79 10.47 -16.20
C VAL A 116 11.29 10.57 -15.95
N GLU A 117 10.66 9.51 -15.43
CA GLU A 117 9.23 9.52 -15.08
C GLU A 117 8.90 10.55 -14.00
N GLU A 118 9.73 10.66 -12.96
CA GLU A 118 9.57 11.67 -11.91
C GLU A 118 9.66 13.10 -12.48
N LEU A 119 10.64 13.36 -13.35
CA LEU A 119 10.78 14.64 -14.02
C LEU A 119 9.58 14.95 -14.94
N GLN A 120 9.07 13.97 -15.68
CA GLN A 120 7.88 14.13 -16.52
C GLN A 120 6.64 14.44 -15.67
N LYS A 121 6.43 13.72 -14.56
CA LYS A 121 5.32 13.99 -13.64
C LYS A 121 5.41 15.39 -13.05
N LYS A 122 6.60 15.81 -12.61
CA LYS A 122 6.82 17.15 -12.08
C LYS A 122 6.55 18.24 -13.12
N HIS A 123 7.04 18.04 -14.35
CA HIS A 123 6.80 18.97 -15.45
C HIS A 123 5.30 19.11 -15.77
N GLU A 124 4.57 18.00 -15.86
CA GLU A 124 3.12 18.04 -16.12
C GLU A 124 2.36 18.70 -14.97
N GLN A 125 2.77 18.45 -13.73
CA GLN A 125 2.20 19.12 -12.55
C GLN A 125 2.45 20.64 -12.58
N GLU A 126 3.68 21.09 -12.85
CA GLU A 126 4.03 22.51 -12.95
C GLU A 126 3.26 23.19 -14.08
N LYS A 127 3.15 22.53 -15.24
CA LYS A 127 2.37 22.99 -16.38
C LYS A 127 0.89 23.17 -16.01
N ASN A 128 0.28 22.17 -15.38
CA ASN A 128 -1.12 22.24 -14.96
C ASN A 128 -1.35 23.37 -13.94
N GLN A 129 -0.47 23.51 -12.94
CA GLN A 129 -0.56 24.62 -11.97
C GLN A 129 -0.44 25.99 -12.64
N LEU A 130 0.44 26.12 -13.64
CA LEU A 130 0.59 27.36 -14.39
C LEU A 130 -0.67 27.66 -15.22
N THR A 131 -1.22 26.66 -15.90
CA THR A 131 -2.46 26.77 -16.67
C THR A 131 -3.65 27.15 -15.79
N GLU A 132 -3.78 26.54 -14.61
CA GLU A 132 -4.83 26.87 -13.64
C GLU A 132 -4.72 28.32 -13.14
N LYS A 133 -3.51 28.76 -12.76
CA LYS A 133 -3.27 30.15 -12.34
C LYS A 133 -3.58 31.14 -13.46
N PHE A 134 -3.22 30.80 -14.69
CA PHE A 134 -3.53 31.63 -15.86
C PHE A 134 -5.05 31.75 -16.07
N HIS A 135 -5.78 30.64 -16.08
CA HIS A 135 -7.24 30.66 -16.25
C HIS A 135 -7.93 31.41 -15.09
N ALA A 136 -7.45 31.26 -13.86
CA ALA A 136 -7.98 32.01 -12.72
C ALA A 136 -7.81 33.53 -12.92
N ALA A 137 -6.61 33.98 -13.32
CA ALA A 137 -6.35 35.39 -13.60
C ALA A 137 -7.17 35.90 -14.80
N GLU A 138 -7.29 35.10 -15.85
CA GLU A 138 -8.12 35.41 -17.03
C GLU A 138 -9.58 35.59 -16.65
N ASN A 139 -10.14 34.69 -15.83
CA ASN A 139 -11.53 34.78 -15.37
C ASN A 139 -11.78 36.03 -14.51
N ILE A 140 -10.83 36.40 -13.64
CA ILE A 140 -10.91 37.64 -12.85
C ILE A 140 -10.92 38.87 -13.76
N LEU A 141 -10.02 38.91 -14.74
CA LEU A 141 -9.94 40.02 -15.70
C LEU A 141 -11.20 40.11 -16.56
N LYS A 142 -11.73 38.97 -17.02
CA LYS A 142 -12.98 38.90 -17.78
C LYS A 142 -14.16 39.45 -16.98
N GLY A 143 -14.29 39.04 -15.71
CA GLY A 143 -15.29 39.59 -14.79
C GLY A 143 -15.16 41.10 -14.63
N LYS A 144 -13.93 41.63 -14.52
CA LYS A 144 -13.72 43.08 -14.41
C LYS A 144 -14.08 43.84 -15.69
N VAL A 145 -13.81 43.26 -16.85
CA VAL A 145 -14.22 43.84 -18.15
C VAL A 145 -15.75 43.88 -18.26
N GLU A 146 -16.45 42.82 -17.86
CA GLU A 146 -17.91 42.77 -17.86
C GLU A 146 -18.52 43.83 -16.93
N GLU A 147 -18.00 43.96 -15.70
CA GLU A 147 -18.41 45.01 -14.74
C GLU A 147 -18.23 46.42 -15.30
N LEU A 148 -17.03 46.75 -15.81
CA LEU A 148 -16.75 48.06 -16.40
C LEU A 148 -17.59 48.33 -17.65
N THR A 149 -17.89 47.29 -18.44
CA THR A 149 -18.77 47.42 -19.60
C THR A 149 -20.19 47.76 -19.19
N ALA A 150 -20.70 47.13 -18.12
CA ALA A 150 -22.01 47.45 -17.56
C ALA A 150 -22.09 48.87 -17.00
N GLU A 151 -21.07 49.32 -16.24
CA GLU A 151 -20.99 50.69 -15.75
C GLU A 151 -20.98 51.71 -16.90
N LEU A 152 -20.20 51.44 -17.95
CA LEU A 152 -20.12 52.29 -19.14
C LEU A 152 -21.46 52.36 -19.88
N GLN A 153 -22.22 51.26 -19.95
CA GLN A 153 -23.57 51.27 -20.51
C GLN A 153 -24.52 52.15 -19.69
N VAL A 154 -24.51 52.03 -18.35
CA VAL A 154 -25.34 52.88 -17.47
C VAL A 154 -24.98 54.36 -17.64
N TYR A 155 -23.70 54.68 -17.67
CA TYR A 155 -23.24 56.05 -17.89
C TYR A 155 -23.70 56.62 -19.24
N ASN A 156 -23.56 55.83 -20.32
CA ASN A 156 -23.98 56.25 -21.65
C ASN A 156 -25.49 56.45 -21.74
N GLU A 157 -26.28 55.58 -21.10
CA GLU A 157 -27.73 55.72 -21.02
C GLU A 157 -28.13 56.98 -20.24
N LEU A 158 -27.46 57.26 -19.11
CA LEU A 158 -27.69 58.49 -18.34
C LEU A 158 -27.36 59.73 -19.19
N LYS A 159 -26.21 59.73 -19.87
CA LYS A 159 -25.80 60.81 -20.77
C LYS A 159 -26.84 61.03 -21.88
N ARG A 160 -27.31 59.96 -22.53
CA ARG A 160 -28.35 60.01 -23.56
C ARG A 160 -29.64 60.64 -23.03
N ARG A 161 -30.11 60.23 -21.85
CA ARG A 161 -31.30 60.81 -21.21
C ARG A 161 -31.15 62.29 -20.91
N VAL A 162 -29.96 62.74 -20.49
CA VAL A 162 -29.66 64.16 -20.26
C VAL A 162 -29.69 64.94 -21.58
N GLU A 163 -29.13 64.39 -22.65
CA GLU A 163 -29.14 64.99 -23.99
C GLU A 163 -30.55 65.07 -24.60
N GLU A 164 -31.35 64.02 -24.41
CA GLU A 164 -32.75 63.96 -24.86
C GLU A 164 -33.71 64.76 -23.97
N SER A 165 -33.28 65.14 -22.77
CA SER A 165 -34.10 65.89 -21.84
C SER A 165 -34.51 67.23 -22.46
N THR A 166 -35.82 67.42 -22.62
CA THR A 166 -36.40 68.69 -23.07
C THR A 166 -36.25 69.79 -22.03
N PHE A 167 -35.83 69.45 -20.81
CA PHE A 167 -35.70 70.36 -19.68
C PHE A 167 -35.00 71.68 -20.04
N LYS A 168 -33.88 71.62 -20.75
CA LYS A 168 -33.14 72.83 -21.14
C LYS A 168 -33.93 73.71 -22.12
N LYS A 169 -34.66 73.09 -23.06
CA LYS A 169 -35.51 73.79 -24.04
C LYS A 169 -36.76 74.36 -23.37
N ASP A 170 -37.38 73.60 -22.47
CA ASP A 170 -38.58 74.00 -21.73
C ASP A 170 -38.27 75.15 -20.77
N LEU A 171 -37.15 75.08 -20.06
CA LEU A 171 -36.63 76.16 -19.22
C LEU A 171 -36.42 77.43 -20.04
N GLN A 172 -35.77 77.32 -21.20
CA GLN A 172 -35.52 78.47 -22.08
C GLN A 172 -36.80 79.06 -22.67
N ARG A 173 -37.75 78.21 -23.09
CA ARG A 173 -39.07 78.63 -23.60
C ARG A 173 -39.87 79.35 -22.52
N ASN A 174 -39.82 78.85 -21.28
CA ASN A 174 -40.58 79.42 -20.19
C ASN A 174 -39.94 80.73 -19.67
N ILE A 175 -38.61 80.86 -19.66
CA ILE A 175 -37.92 82.15 -19.48
C ILE A 175 -38.33 83.18 -20.57
N GLN A 176 -38.50 82.74 -21.81
CA GLN A 176 -38.98 83.62 -22.88
C GLN A 176 -40.46 84.01 -22.71
N ALA A 177 -41.30 83.10 -22.23
CA ALA A 177 -42.74 83.33 -22.08
C ALA A 177 -43.08 84.16 -20.83
N HIS A 178 -42.33 83.98 -19.74
CA HIS A 178 -42.65 84.53 -18.42
C HIS A 178 -41.58 85.51 -17.89
N GLY A 179 -40.51 85.74 -18.66
CA GLY A 179 -39.40 86.61 -18.29
C GLY A 179 -38.29 85.89 -17.52
N SER A 180 -37.24 86.64 -17.17
CA SER A 180 -36.12 86.18 -16.33
C SER A 180 -36.62 85.36 -15.14
N PRO A 181 -35.95 84.25 -14.77
CA PRO A 181 -36.31 83.52 -13.57
C PRO A 181 -36.19 84.45 -12.37
N GLY A 182 -37.32 84.85 -11.82
CA GLY A 182 -37.43 85.54 -10.54
C GLY A 182 -38.36 84.73 -9.64
N ALA A 183 -39.15 85.42 -8.82
CA ALA A 183 -39.98 84.83 -7.77
C ALA A 183 -40.91 83.67 -8.20
N PHE A 184 -41.40 83.64 -9.44
CA PHE A 184 -42.25 82.55 -9.93
C PHE A 184 -41.50 81.20 -9.98
N TRP A 185 -40.26 81.21 -10.47
CA TRP A 185 -39.48 79.98 -10.61
C TRP A 185 -38.83 79.54 -9.32
N GLU A 186 -38.50 80.48 -8.44
CA GLU A 186 -38.12 80.18 -7.06
C GLU A 186 -39.29 79.46 -6.34
N SER A 187 -40.52 79.97 -6.49
CA SER A 187 -41.71 79.31 -5.96
C SER A 187 -41.99 77.94 -6.59
N GLU A 188 -41.80 77.77 -7.89
CA GLU A 188 -41.97 76.46 -8.54
C GLU A 188 -40.87 75.47 -8.13
N GLN A 189 -39.64 75.93 -7.95
CA GLN A 189 -38.53 75.11 -7.47
C GLN A 189 -38.72 74.68 -6.01
N GLU A 190 -39.23 75.57 -5.15
CA GLU A 190 -39.63 75.25 -3.78
C GLU A 190 -40.77 74.21 -3.75
N SER A 191 -41.77 74.37 -4.62
CA SER A 191 -42.88 73.40 -4.79
C SER A 191 -42.37 72.02 -5.24
N LEU A 192 -41.48 71.97 -6.23
CA LEU A 192 -40.88 70.73 -6.71
C LEU A 192 -39.99 70.07 -5.65
N LEU A 193 -39.25 70.85 -4.86
CA LEU A 193 -38.45 70.35 -3.75
C LEU A 193 -39.33 69.64 -2.73
N PHE A 194 -40.48 70.23 -2.37
CA PHE A 194 -41.44 69.60 -1.47
C PHE A 194 -41.98 68.27 -2.01
N VAL A 195 -42.32 68.21 -3.31
CA VAL A 195 -42.77 66.95 -3.95
C VAL A 195 -41.65 65.90 -3.97
N ILE A 196 -40.40 66.30 -4.19
CA ILE A 196 -39.23 65.41 -4.14
C ILE A 196 -39.03 64.88 -2.72
N GLU A 197 -39.10 65.74 -1.70
CA GLU A 197 -39.00 65.35 -0.30
C GLU A 197 -40.10 64.35 0.07
N MET A 198 -41.36 64.64 -0.27
CA MET A 198 -42.48 63.71 -0.06
C MET A 198 -42.27 62.36 -0.77
N LYS A 199 -41.79 62.38 -2.02
CA LYS A 199 -41.49 61.14 -2.76
C LYS A 199 -40.32 60.39 -2.13
N ASN A 200 -39.30 61.09 -1.67
CA ASN A 200 -38.14 60.51 -1.00
C ASN A 200 -38.55 59.85 0.33
N GLU A 201 -39.37 60.50 1.15
CA GLU A 201 -39.95 59.91 2.36
C GLU A 201 -40.76 58.65 2.07
N ARG A 202 -41.59 58.68 1.00
CA ARG A 202 -42.36 57.50 0.58
C ARG A 202 -41.46 56.35 0.14
N VAL A 203 -40.38 56.64 -0.60
CA VAL A 203 -39.38 55.64 -1.00
C VAL A 203 -38.68 55.07 0.24
N GLN A 204 -38.25 55.92 1.18
CA GLN A 204 -37.64 55.47 2.43
C GLN A 204 -38.58 54.60 3.28
N GLU A 205 -39.86 54.92 3.34
CA GLU A 205 -40.88 54.08 3.98
C GLU A 205 -41.02 52.72 3.29
N GLN A 206 -41.04 52.70 1.94
CA GLN A 206 -41.05 51.46 1.18
C GLN A 206 -39.77 50.64 1.40
N SER A 207 -38.60 51.26 1.45
CA SER A 207 -37.34 50.60 1.77
C SER A 207 -37.34 49.99 3.17
N ARG A 208 -37.88 50.69 4.18
CA ARG A 208 -38.06 50.13 5.53
C ARG A 208 -38.98 48.92 5.55
N LYS A 209 -40.07 48.94 4.77
CA LYS A 209 -40.98 47.79 4.63
C LYS A 209 -40.33 46.61 3.92
N LEU A 210 -39.52 46.87 2.90
CA LEU A 210 -38.74 45.82 2.21
C LEU A 210 -37.76 45.17 3.18
N GLN A 211 -37.00 45.95 3.96
CA GLN A 211 -36.10 45.40 4.97
C GLN A 211 -36.83 44.52 6.00
N GLN A 212 -37.99 44.97 6.49
CA GLN A 212 -38.81 44.17 7.41
C GLN A 212 -39.29 42.85 6.76
N MET A 213 -39.60 42.87 5.47
CA MET A 213 -39.97 41.68 4.73
C MET A 213 -38.79 40.73 4.56
N ASP A 214 -37.59 41.25 4.25
CA ASP A 214 -36.36 40.46 4.13
C ASP A 214 -36.03 39.78 5.47
N ASP A 215 -36.12 40.51 6.59
CA ASP A 215 -35.91 39.96 7.94
C ASP A 215 -36.94 38.85 8.28
N LEU A 216 -38.17 38.96 7.78
CA LEU A 216 -39.20 37.93 7.95
C LEU A 216 -38.93 36.70 7.08
N VAL A 217 -38.43 36.89 5.86
CA VAL A 217 -38.01 35.78 4.98
C VAL A 217 -36.86 35.01 5.61
N GLU A 218 -35.85 35.69 6.15
CA GLU A 218 -34.72 35.05 6.84
C GLU A 218 -35.18 34.22 8.04
N LYS A 219 -36.09 34.77 8.87
CA LYS A 219 -36.69 34.03 9.98
C LYS A 219 -37.49 32.82 9.52
N ASN A 220 -38.23 32.95 8.41
CA ASN A 220 -38.99 31.85 7.86
C ASN A 220 -38.07 30.71 7.40
N LEU A 221 -37.01 31.02 6.66
CA LEU A 221 -35.99 30.04 6.26
C LEU A 221 -35.37 29.33 7.48
N SER A 222 -35.03 30.07 8.53
CA SER A 222 -34.51 29.47 9.77
C SER A 222 -35.51 28.52 10.44
N LEU A 223 -36.80 28.84 10.40
CA LEU A 223 -37.85 27.97 10.92
C LEU A 223 -38.07 26.74 10.03
N GLU A 224 -37.99 26.88 8.71
CA GLU A 224 -38.03 25.76 7.77
C GLU A 224 -36.88 24.78 8.02
N ASP A 225 -35.66 25.28 8.23
CA ASP A 225 -34.49 24.45 8.58
C ASP A 225 -34.70 23.70 9.91
N GLN A 226 -35.27 24.38 10.93
CA GLN A 226 -35.60 23.74 12.20
C GLN A 226 -36.65 22.64 12.05
N ILE A 227 -37.69 22.86 11.21
CA ILE A 227 -38.70 21.86 10.90
C ILE A 227 -38.06 20.64 10.23
N ILE A 228 -37.19 20.86 9.24
CA ILE A 228 -36.48 19.77 8.55
C ILE A 228 -35.63 18.98 9.55
N HIS A 229 -34.90 19.64 10.44
CA HIS A 229 -34.11 18.98 11.46
C HIS A 229 -34.95 18.10 12.40
N ILE A 230 -36.08 18.64 12.87
CA ILE A 230 -37.01 17.89 13.73
C ILE A 230 -37.63 16.70 12.97
N LEU A 231 -37.96 16.85 11.69
CA LEU A 231 -38.47 15.75 10.86
C LEU A 231 -37.42 14.65 10.70
N GLN A 232 -36.15 15.00 10.46
CA GLN A 232 -35.04 14.05 10.38
C GLN A 232 -34.86 13.29 11.71
N GLN A 233 -34.89 13.99 12.85
CA GLN A 233 -34.81 13.37 14.17
C GLN A 233 -35.98 12.41 14.44
N ASN A 234 -37.19 12.79 14.04
CA ASN A 234 -38.35 11.90 14.15
C ASN A 234 -38.21 10.65 13.29
N GLU A 235 -37.65 10.76 12.09
CA GLU A 235 -37.41 9.61 11.22
C GLU A 235 -36.34 8.67 11.79
N ASP A 236 -35.25 9.21 12.34
CA ASP A 236 -34.24 8.39 13.05
C ASP A 236 -34.87 7.61 14.21
N LEU A 237 -35.69 8.29 15.02
CA LEU A 237 -36.42 7.64 16.11
C LEU A 237 -37.38 6.56 15.60
N ARG A 238 -38.07 6.80 14.48
CA ARG A 238 -38.96 5.81 13.85
C ARG A 238 -38.19 4.56 13.42
N VAL A 239 -37.07 4.74 12.72
CA VAL A 239 -36.19 3.63 12.31
C VAL A 239 -35.67 2.85 13.52
N ARG A 240 -35.27 3.55 14.59
CA ARG A 240 -34.85 2.90 15.85
C ARG A 240 -35.97 2.09 16.48
N ILE A 241 -37.20 2.62 16.50
CA ILE A 241 -38.38 1.90 16.98
C ILE A 241 -38.61 0.63 16.15
N ASP A 242 -38.58 0.72 14.82
CA ASP A 242 -38.80 -0.42 13.93
C ASP A 242 -37.73 -1.52 14.11
N ASN A 243 -36.47 -1.14 14.33
CA ASN A 243 -35.39 -2.07 14.66
C ASN A 243 -35.63 -2.77 16.01
N CYS A 244 -36.01 -2.02 17.04
CA CYS A 244 -36.36 -2.59 18.34
C CYS A 244 -37.58 -3.53 18.24
N GLN A 245 -38.60 -3.16 17.47
CA GLN A 245 -39.77 -4.02 17.24
C GLN A 245 -39.37 -5.32 16.54
N THR A 246 -38.51 -5.26 15.53
CA THR A 246 -37.98 -6.45 14.84
C THR A 246 -37.23 -7.37 15.80
N LEU A 247 -36.38 -6.81 16.66
CA LEU A 247 -35.66 -7.58 17.68
C LEU A 247 -36.63 -8.24 18.69
N ILE A 248 -37.65 -7.51 19.14
CA ILE A 248 -38.68 -8.05 20.05
C ILE A 248 -39.41 -9.23 19.37
N GLN A 249 -39.78 -9.10 18.10
CA GLN A 249 -40.42 -10.19 17.35
C GLN A 249 -39.51 -11.41 17.23
N GLN A 250 -38.22 -11.22 16.93
CA GLN A 250 -37.24 -12.30 16.84
C GLN A 250 -37.04 -13.03 18.17
N LEU A 251 -36.83 -12.29 19.26
CA LEU A 251 -36.69 -12.86 20.60
C LEU A 251 -37.96 -13.61 21.04
N SER A 252 -39.14 -13.07 20.70
CA SER A 252 -40.42 -13.73 20.99
C SER A 252 -40.56 -15.05 20.23
N LYS A 253 -40.08 -15.11 18.98
CA LYS A 253 -40.06 -16.34 18.18
C LYS A 253 -39.10 -17.37 18.78
N GLU A 254 -37.87 -16.97 19.11
CA GLU A 254 -36.88 -17.85 19.75
C GLU A 254 -37.39 -18.39 21.10
N GLN A 255 -38.03 -17.54 21.91
CA GLN A 255 -38.65 -17.96 23.16
C GLN A 255 -39.74 -19.03 22.92
N GLN A 256 -40.57 -18.84 21.90
CA GLN A 256 -41.61 -19.81 21.54
C GLN A 256 -41.00 -21.13 21.02
N ASP A 257 -39.98 -21.08 20.18
CA ASP A 257 -39.29 -22.26 19.66
C ASP A 257 -38.62 -23.07 20.79
N MET A 258 -37.97 -22.38 21.73
CA MET A 258 -37.37 -23.01 22.92
C MET A 258 -38.42 -23.65 23.82
N LYS A 259 -39.58 -23.01 23.99
CA LYS A 259 -40.69 -23.59 24.75
C LYS A 259 -41.20 -24.88 24.09
N VAL A 260 -41.38 -24.88 22.78
CA VAL A 260 -41.81 -26.09 22.03
C VAL A 260 -40.75 -27.20 22.13
N ALA A 261 -39.46 -26.88 22.02
CA ALA A 261 -38.39 -27.85 22.18
C ALA A 261 -38.38 -28.46 23.59
N LEU A 262 -38.58 -27.63 24.62
CA LEU A 262 -38.69 -28.08 26.02
C LEU A 262 -39.88 -29.01 26.20
N GLU A 263 -41.07 -28.65 25.70
CA GLU A 263 -42.27 -29.50 25.76
C GLU A 263 -42.04 -30.87 25.09
N ARG A 264 -41.36 -30.90 23.93
CA ARG A 264 -40.98 -32.15 23.27
C ARG A 264 -40.01 -32.98 24.10
N GLN A 265 -38.99 -32.37 24.70
CA GLN A 265 -38.04 -33.09 25.54
C GLN A 265 -38.70 -33.67 26.80
N VAL A 266 -39.63 -32.92 27.40
CA VAL A 266 -40.44 -33.40 28.53
C VAL A 266 -41.27 -34.62 28.12
N ALA A 267 -41.93 -34.59 26.96
CA ALA A 267 -42.70 -35.73 26.44
C ALA A 267 -41.82 -36.96 26.18
N ILE A 268 -40.64 -36.80 25.57
CA ILE A 268 -39.69 -37.90 25.35
C ILE A 268 -39.21 -38.48 26.68
N ASN A 269 -38.87 -37.63 27.65
CA ASN A 269 -38.45 -38.07 28.98
C ASN A 269 -39.56 -38.84 29.71
N GLN A 270 -40.81 -38.41 29.59
CA GLN A 270 -41.96 -39.15 30.14
C GLN A 270 -42.09 -40.53 29.49
N ASN A 271 -41.99 -40.63 28.17
CA ASN A 271 -42.03 -41.91 27.45
C ASN A 271 -40.88 -42.84 27.86
N LEU A 272 -39.65 -42.34 27.93
CA LEU A 272 -38.48 -43.11 28.37
C LEU A 272 -38.62 -43.54 29.83
N SER A 273 -39.20 -42.70 30.69
CA SER A 273 -39.48 -43.06 32.08
C SER A 273 -40.50 -44.19 32.18
N GLN A 274 -41.58 -44.15 31.37
CA GLN A 274 -42.56 -45.22 31.29
C GLN A 274 -41.93 -46.52 30.73
N GLU A 275 -41.14 -46.44 29.66
CA GLU A 275 -40.43 -47.60 29.10
C GLU A 275 -39.45 -48.20 30.11
N LYS A 276 -38.69 -47.35 30.81
CA LYS A 276 -37.81 -47.78 31.91
C LYS A 276 -38.60 -48.52 32.99
N GLU A 277 -39.74 -48.00 33.41
CA GLU A 277 -40.60 -48.65 34.40
C GLU A 277 -41.12 -50.01 33.89
N GLN A 278 -41.56 -50.09 32.63
CA GLN A 278 -41.98 -51.34 32.00
C GLN A 278 -40.84 -52.36 31.91
N LEU A 279 -39.63 -51.94 31.56
CA LEU A 279 -38.45 -52.80 31.51
C LEU A 279 -38.04 -53.28 32.90
N MET A 280 -38.06 -52.39 33.90
CA MET A 280 -37.83 -52.75 35.30
C MET A 280 -38.86 -53.76 35.79
N PHE A 281 -40.14 -53.58 35.43
CA PHE A 281 -41.18 -54.55 35.69
C PHE A 281 -40.86 -55.90 35.02
N LYS A 282 -40.55 -55.94 33.72
CA LYS A 282 -40.16 -57.17 33.02
C LYS A 282 -38.94 -57.86 33.65
N LEU A 283 -37.93 -57.10 34.07
CA LEU A 283 -36.72 -57.63 34.72
C LEU A 283 -37.05 -58.28 36.07
N ARG A 284 -37.88 -57.61 36.89
CA ARG A 284 -38.34 -58.15 38.19
C ARG A 284 -39.20 -59.39 38.06
N HIS A 285 -39.89 -59.55 36.93
CA HIS A 285 -40.78 -60.69 36.63
C HIS A 285 -40.18 -61.65 35.57
N ARG A 286 -38.88 -61.53 35.25
CA ARG A 286 -38.18 -62.33 34.23
C ARG A 286 -38.13 -63.82 34.58
N ASP A 287 -38.20 -64.13 35.87
CA ASP A 287 -38.21 -65.50 36.37
C ASP A 287 -39.62 -66.15 36.34
N SER A 288 -40.57 -65.57 35.60
CA SER A 288 -41.95 -66.08 35.51
C SER A 288 -42.44 -66.46 34.10
N CYS A 289 -41.58 -66.52 33.06
CA CYS A 289 -41.94 -67.19 31.80
C CYS A 289 -40.75 -67.91 31.13
N PRO A 290 -40.92 -69.16 30.65
CA PRO A 290 -39.82 -70.05 30.26
C PRO A 290 -39.33 -69.89 28.80
N THR A 291 -38.05 -70.24 28.64
CA THR A 291 -37.21 -70.49 27.44
C THR A 291 -37.89 -70.62 26.07
N ILE A 292 -37.45 -69.80 25.10
CA ILE A 292 -37.38 -70.23 23.69
C ILE A 292 -36.05 -69.79 23.07
N HIS A 293 -35.27 -70.83 22.72
CA HIS A 293 -34.27 -70.98 21.65
C HIS A 293 -33.61 -69.74 21.02
N LEU A 294 -32.28 -69.69 21.10
CA LEU A 294 -31.42 -68.94 20.19
C LEU A 294 -31.04 -69.84 18.99
N PRO A 295 -31.10 -69.33 17.74
CA PRO A 295 -30.32 -69.87 16.63
C PRO A 295 -29.00 -69.12 16.40
N THR A 296 -27.99 -69.91 16.04
CA THR A 296 -26.60 -69.63 15.68
C THR A 296 -26.41 -68.77 14.42
N MET A 297 -25.43 -67.84 14.49
CA MET A 297 -24.52 -67.22 13.47
C MET A 297 -25.06 -66.95 12.03
N VAL A 298 -24.73 -65.87 11.33
CA VAL A 298 -23.46 -65.68 10.59
C VAL A 298 -23.42 -64.26 9.93
N GLN A 299 -22.21 -63.66 9.92
CA GLN A 299 -21.60 -62.58 9.07
C GLN A 299 -22.25 -61.19 8.99
N GLU A 300 -21.58 -60.10 9.41
CA GLU A 300 -20.32 -59.48 8.89
C GLU A 300 -20.50 -58.90 7.48
N ILE A 301 -20.38 -57.56 7.37
CA ILE A 301 -19.73 -56.75 6.32
C ILE A 301 -19.98 -55.27 6.70
N ALA A 302 -18.90 -54.59 7.12
CA ALA A 302 -18.76 -53.13 7.03
C ALA A 302 -18.47 -52.75 5.55
N PRO A 303 -18.04 -51.54 5.15
CA PRO A 303 -18.37 -50.15 5.51
C PRO A 303 -18.76 -49.32 4.25
N ARG A 304 -19.16 -48.05 4.42
CA ARG A 304 -18.61 -46.87 3.72
C ARG A 304 -19.22 -45.57 4.23
#